data_AF-A0A1Q2YYH6-F1
#
_entry.id   AF-A0A1Q2YYH6-F1
#
_cell.length_a   1.000
_cell.length_b   1.000
_cell.length_c   1.000
_cell.angle_alpha   90.00
_cell.angle_beta   90.00
_cell.angle_gamma   90.00
#
_symmetry.space_group_name_H-M   'P 1'
#
loop_
_entity.id
_entity.type
_entity.pdbx_description
1 polymer ?
#
loop_
_entity_poly.entity_id
_entity_poly.type
_entity_poly.pdbx_seq_one_letter_code
_entity_poly.pdbx_strand_id
1 'polypeptide(L)'
;MTDLPEGVSRRLHRQRRLARLALLWEALWPRAWPVLGVLGLFLLAALSGLFLHLPLWAHLLLLLGFAGALRRSELVAIDHEHLRFTTEGMVLFIPHSKRDQEREGATIGIPRGLNPLSCPVRAVEAWLRRTRIEWGAVFRRLSPGGALEDRLSPQGVWKILRRRATLARLTVDETERLSPHGLRAGFITEAYLKGALDEQVMHHARQKSIATTQGYRRRARITRDSPARLLDL
;
A
#
# COMPACT_ATOMS: atom_id res chain seq x y z
N MET A 1 35.90 -66.44 -26.00
CA MET A 1 35.06 -65.44 -25.33
C MET A 1 35.72 -65.20 -23.97
N THR A 2 36.56 -64.17 -23.88
CA THR A 2 37.46 -63.95 -22.73
C THR A 2 36.67 -63.24 -21.63
N ASP A 3 36.33 -63.97 -20.56
CA ASP A 3 35.68 -63.39 -19.39
C ASP A 3 36.63 -62.40 -18.71
N LEU A 4 36.26 -61.12 -18.74
CA LEU A 4 37.00 -60.07 -18.04
C LEU A 4 36.87 -60.31 -16.52
N PRO A 5 37.96 -60.20 -15.74
CA PRO A 5 37.90 -60.40 -14.30
C PRO A 5 36.84 -59.48 -13.68
N GLU A 6 36.01 -60.00 -12.76
CA GLU A 6 34.79 -59.33 -12.27
C GLU A 6 35.00 -57.87 -11.84
N GLY A 7 36.16 -57.55 -11.27
CA GLY A 7 36.52 -56.19 -10.84
C GLY A 7 36.61 -55.19 -12.00
N VAL A 8 37.02 -55.63 -13.19
CA VAL A 8 37.10 -54.81 -14.41
C VAL A 8 35.70 -54.55 -14.97
N SER A 9 34.83 -55.57 -15.00
CA SER A 9 33.43 -55.42 -15.43
C SER A 9 32.67 -54.42 -14.55
N ARG A 10 32.75 -54.54 -13.22
CA ARG A 10 32.12 -53.61 -12.27
C ARG A 10 32.62 -52.16 -12.44
N ARG A 11 33.92 -51.98 -12.68
CA ARG A 11 34.51 -50.65 -12.92
C ARG A 11 34.01 -50.03 -14.22
N LEU A 12 33.92 -50.81 -15.29
CA LEU A 12 33.38 -50.36 -16.58
C LEU A 12 31.89 -50.02 -16.51
N HIS A 13 31.08 -50.82 -15.79
CA HIS A 13 29.67 -50.51 -15.56
C HIS A 13 29.50 -49.21 -14.77
N ARG A 14 30.32 -48.97 -13.74
CA ARG A 14 30.33 -47.71 -12.98
C ARG A 14 30.72 -46.52 -13.85
N GLN A 15 31.77 -46.66 -14.66
CA GLN A 15 32.21 -45.60 -15.59
C GLN A 15 31.15 -45.28 -16.65
N ARG A 16 30.50 -46.30 -17.23
CA ARG A 16 29.39 -46.10 -18.18
C ARG A 16 28.19 -45.41 -17.53
N ARG A 17 27.85 -45.73 -16.28
CA ARG A 17 26.78 -45.04 -15.54
C ARG A 17 27.13 -43.57 -15.28
N LEU A 18 28.36 -43.28 -14.85
CA LEU A 18 28.83 -41.90 -14.64
C LEU A 18 28.84 -41.10 -15.94
N ALA A 19 29.29 -41.69 -17.05
CA ALA A 19 29.26 -41.05 -18.37
C ALA A 19 27.82 -40.74 -18.82
N ARG A 20 26.86 -41.66 -18.61
CA ARG A 20 25.44 -41.42 -18.92
C ARG A 20 24.84 -40.31 -18.05
N LEU A 21 25.20 -40.26 -16.76
CA LEU A 21 24.76 -39.20 -15.85
C LEU A 21 25.36 -37.84 -16.24
N ALA A 22 26.62 -37.82 -16.68
CA ALA A 22 27.26 -36.60 -17.17
C ALA A 22 26.58 -36.08 -18.44
N LEU A 23 26.29 -36.95 -19.41
CA LEU A 23 25.56 -36.56 -20.64
C LEU A 23 24.12 -36.12 -20.35
N LEU A 24 23.43 -36.76 -19.40
CA LEU A 24 22.12 -36.32 -18.94
C LEU A 24 22.20 -34.93 -18.29
N TRP A 25 23.20 -34.70 -17.44
CA TRP A 25 23.45 -33.40 -16.83
C TRP A 25 23.74 -32.32 -17.88
N GLU A 26 24.60 -32.59 -18.85
CA GLU A 26 24.91 -31.68 -19.97
C GLU A 26 23.68 -31.37 -20.83
N ALA A 27 22.73 -32.30 -20.96
CA ALA A 27 21.49 -32.09 -21.72
C ALA A 27 20.39 -31.36 -20.92
N LEU A 28 20.28 -31.63 -19.62
CA LEU A 28 19.24 -31.10 -18.74
C LEU A 28 19.59 -29.72 -18.20
N TRP A 29 20.85 -29.48 -17.86
CA TRP A 29 21.30 -28.23 -17.24
C TRP A 29 21.02 -26.99 -18.10
N PRO A 30 21.33 -26.97 -19.42
CA PRO A 30 21.04 -25.82 -20.30
C PRO A 30 19.56 -25.45 -20.38
N ARG A 31 18.65 -26.41 -20.15
CA ARG A 31 17.20 -26.23 -20.17
C ARG A 31 16.63 -25.84 -18.81
N ALA A 32 17.25 -26.33 -17.73
CA ALA A 32 16.79 -26.10 -16.36
C ALA A 32 17.28 -24.77 -15.78
N TRP A 33 18.50 -24.34 -16.09
CA TRP A 33 19.10 -23.15 -15.48
C TRP A 33 18.33 -21.83 -15.74
N PRO A 34 17.64 -21.59 -16.88
CA PRO A 34 16.87 -20.36 -17.06
C PRO A 34 15.64 -20.34 -16.14
N VAL A 35 14.96 -21.48 -15.97
CA VAL A 35 13.80 -21.61 -15.08
C VAL A 35 14.23 -21.50 -13.62
N LEU A 36 15.30 -22.20 -13.23
CA LEU A 36 15.87 -22.09 -11.89
C LEU A 36 16.42 -20.69 -11.60
N GLY A 37 16.98 -20.01 -12.60
CA GLY A 37 17.43 -18.61 -12.51
C GLY A 37 16.27 -17.63 -12.33
N VAL A 38 15.17 -17.80 -13.07
CA VAL A 38 13.95 -16.99 -12.91
C VAL A 38 13.28 -17.26 -11.56
N LEU A 39 13.16 -18.53 -11.14
CA LEU A 39 12.63 -18.89 -9.82
C LEU A 39 13.52 -18.35 -8.70
N GLY A 40 14.84 -18.45 -8.85
CA GLY A 40 15.82 -17.90 -7.92
C GLY A 40 15.76 -16.38 -7.85
N LEU A 41 15.66 -15.68 -8.98
CA LEU A 41 15.48 -14.23 -9.03
C LEU A 41 14.15 -13.81 -8.40
N PHE A 42 13.07 -14.54 -8.65
CA PHE A 42 11.76 -14.30 -8.04
C PHE A 42 11.79 -14.52 -6.53
N LEU A 43 12.38 -15.62 -6.06
CA LEU A 43 12.57 -15.90 -4.64
C LEU A 43 13.48 -14.85 -3.99
N LEU A 44 14.58 -14.45 -4.62
CA LEU A 44 15.44 -13.38 -4.14
C LEU A 44 14.69 -12.04 -4.09
N ALA A 45 13.89 -11.69 -5.10
CA ALA A 45 13.07 -10.48 -5.09
C ALA A 45 11.96 -10.51 -4.01
N ALA A 46 11.32 -11.66 -3.80
CA ALA A 46 10.30 -11.86 -2.78
C ALA A 46 10.89 -11.87 -1.36
N LEU A 47 12.05 -12.49 -1.16
CA LEU A 47 12.75 -12.61 0.13
C LEU A 47 13.62 -11.40 0.47
N SER A 48 14.11 -10.65 -0.52
CA SER A 48 14.87 -9.40 -0.32
C SER A 48 14.02 -8.26 0.22
N GLY A 49 12.69 -8.43 0.25
CA GLY A 49 11.80 -7.33 0.63
C GLY A 49 11.81 -6.21 -0.41
N LEU A 50 11.99 -6.50 -1.70
CA LEU A 50 11.92 -5.49 -2.76
C LEU A 50 10.60 -4.70 -2.74
N PHE A 51 9.52 -5.34 -2.26
CA PHE A 51 8.24 -4.69 -2.01
C PHE A 51 8.19 -3.85 -0.72
N LEU A 52 9.09 -4.06 0.25
CA LEU A 52 9.35 -3.14 1.37
C LEU A 52 10.23 -1.95 0.96
N HIS A 53 10.88 -2.03 -0.21
CA HIS A 53 11.52 -0.89 -0.87
C HIS A 53 10.54 -0.04 -1.70
N LEU A 54 9.25 -0.42 -1.78
CA LEU A 54 8.21 0.60 -1.92
C LEU A 54 8.38 1.53 -0.72
N PRO A 55 8.69 2.83 -0.93
CA PRO A 55 8.93 3.75 0.16
C PRO A 55 7.82 3.63 1.19
N LEU A 56 8.20 3.22 2.39
CA LEU A 56 7.31 2.99 3.53
C LEU A 56 6.39 4.21 3.76
N TRP A 57 6.92 5.40 3.46
CA TRP A 57 6.20 6.67 3.52
C TRP A 57 5.09 6.83 2.47
N ALA A 58 5.20 6.25 1.28
CA ALA A 58 4.14 6.34 0.27
C ALA A 58 2.96 5.44 0.62
N HIS A 59 3.25 4.26 1.18
CA HIS A 59 2.25 3.35 1.72
C HIS A 59 1.53 3.98 2.92
N LEU A 60 2.30 4.55 3.86
CA LEU A 60 1.77 5.35 4.96
C LEU A 60 0.86 6.48 4.48
N LEU A 61 1.32 7.27 3.50
CA LEU A 61 0.58 8.40 2.96
C LEU A 61 -0.79 7.96 2.43
N LEU A 62 -0.82 6.86 1.68
CA LEU A 62 -2.05 6.29 1.15
C LEU A 62 -2.99 5.83 2.26
N LEU A 63 -2.50 5.03 3.21
CA LEU A 63 -3.31 4.49 4.29
C LEU A 63 -3.84 5.59 5.21
N LEU A 64 -2.97 6.51 5.65
CA LEU A 64 -3.38 7.59 6.54
C LEU A 64 -4.28 8.59 5.83
N GLY A 65 -3.95 8.94 4.58
CA GLY A 65 -4.77 9.84 3.77
C GLY A 65 -6.18 9.29 3.51
N PHE A 66 -6.30 7.98 3.25
CA PHE A 66 -7.57 7.30 3.12
C PHE A 66 -8.31 7.20 4.46
N ALA A 67 -7.69 6.61 5.49
CA ALA A 67 -8.33 6.34 6.77
C ALA A 67 -8.76 7.61 7.51
N GLY A 68 -8.00 8.71 7.41
CA GLY A 68 -8.35 9.99 8.01
C GLY A 68 -9.24 10.89 7.14
N ALA A 69 -9.64 10.41 5.95
CA ALA A 69 -10.36 11.20 4.93
C ALA A 69 -9.70 12.57 4.68
N LEU A 70 -8.37 12.62 4.73
CA LEU A 70 -7.58 13.85 4.80
C LEU A 70 -7.46 14.52 3.43
N ARG A 71 -7.47 15.86 3.43
CA ARG A 71 -7.03 16.63 2.26
C ARG A 71 -5.52 16.57 2.15
N ARG A 72 -4.97 16.70 0.93
CA ARG A 72 -3.50 16.75 0.71
C ARG A 72 -2.77 17.73 1.64
N SER A 73 -3.30 18.94 1.79
CA SER A 73 -2.71 19.98 2.63
C SER A 73 -2.76 19.61 4.11
N GLU A 74 -3.83 18.94 4.56
CA GLU A 74 -3.95 18.45 5.93
C GLU A 74 -2.94 17.32 6.17
N LEU A 75 -2.82 16.40 5.21
CA LEU A 75 -1.92 15.25 5.30
C LEU A 75 -0.45 15.66 5.43
N VAL A 76 0.02 16.62 4.62
CA VAL A 76 1.41 17.09 4.72
C VAL A 76 1.66 17.97 5.94
N ALA A 77 0.61 18.55 6.53
CA ALA A 77 0.70 19.40 7.72
C ALA A 77 0.70 18.60 9.04
N ILE A 78 0.64 17.27 8.96
CA ILE A 78 0.73 16.43 10.15
C ILE A 78 2.14 16.50 10.73
N ASP A 79 2.20 16.87 12.00
CA ASP A 79 3.39 16.88 12.83
C ASP A 79 3.29 15.80 13.89
N HIS A 80 4.42 15.38 14.43
CA HIS A 80 4.48 14.32 15.43
C HIS A 80 3.59 14.63 16.65
N GLU A 81 3.58 15.89 17.05
CA GLU A 81 2.82 16.47 18.16
C GLU A 81 1.30 16.37 17.95
N HIS A 82 0.86 16.21 16.71
CA HIS A 82 -0.56 16.03 16.39
C HIS A 82 -1.03 14.59 16.56
N LEU A 83 -0.13 13.64 16.87
CA LEU A 83 -0.42 12.22 16.95
C LEU A 83 -0.44 11.76 18.41
N ARG A 84 -1.56 11.18 18.82
CA ARG A 84 -1.67 10.50 20.12
C ARG A 84 -2.08 9.06 19.92
N PHE A 85 -1.20 8.12 20.25
CA PHE A 85 -1.48 6.69 20.14
C PHE A 85 -2.22 6.17 21.38
N THR A 86 -3.12 5.23 21.16
CA THR A 86 -3.84 4.49 22.20
C THR A 86 -3.79 2.98 21.89
N THR A 87 -4.25 2.16 22.83
CA THR A 87 -4.39 0.71 22.60
C THR A 87 -5.36 0.41 21.46
N GLU A 88 -6.46 1.17 21.38
CA GLU A 88 -7.53 1.00 20.39
C GLU A 88 -7.18 1.60 19.01
N GLY A 89 -6.23 2.54 18.94
CA GLY A 89 -5.86 3.18 17.68
C GLY A 89 -4.99 4.42 17.85
N MET A 90 -5.40 5.50 17.19
CA MET A 90 -4.69 6.77 17.18
C MET A 90 -5.69 7.92 17.08
N VAL A 91 -5.44 8.97 17.84
CA VAL A 91 -6.11 10.26 17.72
C VAL A 91 -5.18 11.19 16.93
N LEU A 92 -5.71 11.76 15.86
CA LEU A 92 -5.02 12.75 15.02
C LEU A 92 -5.68 14.11 15.21
N PHE A 93 -4.90 15.09 15.65
CA PHE A 93 -5.26 16.49 15.65
C PHE A 93 -4.93 17.14 14.30
N ILE A 94 -5.82 17.99 13.81
CA ILE A 94 -5.69 18.71 12.54
C ILE A 94 -5.78 20.20 12.88
N PRO A 95 -4.64 20.91 13.03
CA PRO A 95 -4.64 22.29 13.52
C PRO A 95 -5.23 23.28 12.53
N HIS A 96 -5.20 22.98 11.23
CA HIS A 96 -5.70 23.89 10.20
C HIS A 96 -6.37 23.12 9.07
N SER A 97 -7.68 23.32 8.90
CA SER A 97 -8.40 22.84 7.73
C SER A 97 -8.67 24.00 6.76
N LYS A 98 -8.66 23.74 5.45
CA LYS A 98 -8.92 24.76 4.40
C LYS A 98 -10.31 25.45 4.52
N ARG A 99 -11.16 25.06 5.48
CA ARG A 99 -12.50 25.61 5.76
C ARG A 99 -12.71 25.97 7.24
N ASP A 100 -11.62 26.06 7.99
CA ASP A 100 -11.61 26.48 9.38
C ASP A 100 -11.12 27.93 9.44
N GLN A 101 -12.05 28.86 9.20
CA GLN A 101 -11.77 30.30 9.29
C GLN A 101 -11.55 30.75 10.75
N GLU A 102 -12.00 29.96 11.73
CA GLU A 102 -11.93 30.27 13.16
C GLU A 102 -10.75 29.59 13.88
N ARG A 103 -10.03 28.69 13.21
CA ARG A 103 -8.85 27.94 13.72
C ARG A 103 -9.15 27.07 14.94
N GLU A 104 -10.36 26.52 15.06
CA GLU A 104 -10.70 25.60 16.16
C GLU A 104 -9.95 24.26 16.04
N GLY A 105 -9.47 23.92 14.83
CA GLY A 105 -8.88 22.63 14.55
C GLY A 105 -9.92 21.51 14.55
N ALA A 106 -9.49 20.29 14.26
CA ALA A 106 -10.36 19.12 14.32
C ALA A 106 -9.61 17.89 14.81
N THR A 107 -10.29 17.05 15.59
CA THR A 107 -9.73 15.80 16.08
C THR A 107 -10.45 14.62 15.45
N ILE A 108 -9.71 13.64 14.94
CA ILE A 108 -10.28 12.40 14.42
C ILE A 108 -9.65 11.17 15.07
N GLY A 109 -10.49 10.18 15.37
CA GLY A 109 -10.05 8.85 15.77
C GLY A 109 -9.81 7.98 14.56
N ILE A 110 -8.67 7.29 14.52
CA ILE A 110 -8.33 6.28 13.53
C ILE A 110 -8.13 4.96 14.28
N PRO A 111 -9.07 4.00 14.15
CA PRO A 111 -8.97 2.74 14.87
C PRO A 111 -7.83 1.88 14.31
N ARG A 112 -7.29 1.02 15.16
CA ARG A 112 -6.29 0.03 14.75
C ARG A 112 -6.96 -1.03 13.87
N GLY A 113 -6.53 -1.10 12.61
CA GLY A 113 -7.00 -2.11 11.68
C GLY A 113 -6.53 -3.53 12.04
N LEU A 114 -7.36 -4.53 11.70
CA LEU A 114 -7.10 -5.94 11.95
C LEU A 114 -5.96 -6.49 11.10
N ASN A 115 -5.90 -6.10 9.82
CA ASN A 115 -4.84 -6.52 8.90
C ASN A 115 -3.60 -5.63 9.08
N PRO A 116 -2.44 -6.19 9.50
CA PRO A 116 -1.22 -5.42 9.71
C PRO A 116 -0.73 -4.65 8.47
N LEU A 117 -0.95 -5.19 7.27
CA LEU A 117 -0.49 -4.60 6.01
C LEU A 117 -1.35 -3.43 5.54
N SER A 118 -2.56 -3.27 6.07
CA SER A 118 -3.46 -2.16 5.72
C SER A 118 -3.82 -1.29 6.92
N CYS A 119 -3.15 -1.49 8.06
CA CYS A 119 -3.43 -0.78 9.29
C CYS A 119 -2.73 0.60 9.28
N PRO A 120 -3.46 1.73 9.20
CA PRO A 120 -2.86 3.06 9.16
C PRO A 120 -2.07 3.36 10.43
N VAL A 121 -2.56 2.95 11.60
CA VAL A 121 -1.89 3.16 12.89
C VAL A 121 -0.53 2.49 12.92
N ARG A 122 -0.47 1.19 12.55
CA ARG A 122 0.80 0.44 12.49
C ARG A 122 1.75 1.01 11.46
N ALA A 123 1.24 1.50 10.33
CA ALA A 123 2.06 2.14 9.31
C ALA A 123 2.71 3.44 9.83
N VAL A 124 1.96 4.27 10.58
CA VAL A 124 2.51 5.49 11.21
C VAL A 124 3.56 5.11 12.24
N GLU A 125 3.25 4.17 13.15
CA GLU A 125 4.18 3.72 14.19
C GLU A 125 5.49 3.18 13.58
N ALA A 126 5.39 2.35 12.53
CA ALA A 126 6.55 1.80 11.83
C ALA A 126 7.39 2.89 11.16
N TRP A 127 6.74 3.90 10.60
CA TRP A 127 7.42 5.05 10.01
C TRP A 127 8.18 5.85 11.06
N LEU A 128 7.51 6.27 12.14
CA LEU A 128 8.14 7.06 13.21
C LEU A 128 9.32 6.32 13.86
N ARG A 129 9.18 5.00 14.11
CA ARG A 129 10.30 4.18 14.61
C ARG A 129 11.49 4.14 13.65
N ARG A 130 11.23 4.05 12.34
CA ARG A 130 12.28 3.95 11.31
C ARG A 130 12.99 5.28 11.09
N THR A 131 12.24 6.39 11.14
CA THR A 131 12.77 7.72 10.86
C THR A 131 13.29 8.44 12.08
N ARG A 132 12.94 7.96 13.29
CA ARG A 132 13.25 8.60 14.58
C ARG A 132 12.81 10.06 14.61
N ILE A 133 11.68 10.37 13.98
CA ILE A 133 11.07 11.70 14.04
C ILE A 133 10.40 11.82 15.41
N GLU A 134 10.95 12.67 16.26
CA GLU A 134 10.42 12.96 17.60
C GLU A 134 9.62 14.28 17.65
N TRP A 135 9.82 15.17 16.66
CA TRP A 135 9.12 16.46 16.56
C TRP A 135 8.95 16.91 15.10
N GLY A 136 7.95 17.76 14.87
CA GLY A 136 7.65 18.39 13.59
C GLY A 136 7.13 17.42 12.51
N ALA A 137 7.35 17.78 11.24
CA ALA A 137 6.71 17.14 10.10
C ALA A 137 6.90 15.61 10.06
N VAL A 138 5.80 14.88 10.04
CA VAL A 138 5.79 13.41 9.87
C VAL A 138 6.15 13.04 8.44
N PHE A 139 5.61 13.78 7.47
CA PHE A 139 5.91 13.59 6.06
C PHE A 139 6.99 14.57 5.62
N ARG A 140 8.21 14.04 5.43
CA ARG A 140 9.38 14.79 4.97
C ARG A 140 9.79 14.33 3.57
N ARG A 141 10.42 15.23 2.82
CA ARG A 141 11.01 14.92 1.52
C ARG A 141 12.22 14.01 1.74
N LEU A 142 12.44 13.07 0.83
CA LEU A 142 13.65 12.27 0.79
C LEU A 142 14.61 12.82 -0.26
N SER A 143 15.87 12.96 0.14
CA SER A 143 16.97 13.23 -0.77
C SER A 143 17.24 11.99 -1.65
N PRO A 144 17.91 12.14 -2.80
CA PRO A 144 18.38 10.99 -3.59
C PRO A 144 19.29 10.04 -2.79
N GLY A 145 20.02 10.55 -1.80
CA GLY A 145 20.84 9.77 -0.87
C GLY A 145 20.08 9.12 0.28
N GLY A 146 18.75 9.25 0.33
CA GLY A 146 17.91 8.62 1.35
C GLY A 146 17.79 9.39 2.68
N ALA A 147 18.33 10.61 2.76
CA ALA A 147 18.18 11.46 3.93
C ALA A 147 16.80 12.13 3.97
N LEU A 148 16.25 12.33 5.16
CA LEU A 148 15.02 13.12 5.35
C LEU A 148 15.38 14.60 5.42
N GLU A 149 14.69 15.40 4.62
CA GLU A 149 14.85 16.85 4.54
C GLU A 149 13.60 17.55 5.12
N ASP A 150 13.20 18.67 4.53
CA ASP A 150 12.05 19.46 4.93
C ASP A 150 10.71 18.76 4.72
N ARG A 151 9.64 19.38 5.23
CA ARG A 151 8.24 18.94 5.02
C ARG A 151 7.95 18.67 3.55
N LEU A 152 7.25 17.57 3.30
CA LEU A 152 6.78 17.22 1.96
C LEU A 152 5.75 18.26 1.48
N SER A 153 5.89 18.74 0.24
CA SER A 153 4.91 19.67 -0.33
C SER A 153 3.61 18.96 -0.77
N PRO A 154 2.45 19.64 -0.77
CA PRO A 154 1.21 19.09 -1.31
C PRO A 154 1.32 18.61 -2.77
N GLN A 155 2.15 19.28 -3.57
CA GLN A 155 2.45 18.90 -4.95
C GLN A 155 3.30 17.63 -5.01
N GLY A 156 4.23 17.48 -4.08
CA GLY A 156 4.98 16.23 -3.87
C GLY A 156 4.03 15.06 -3.73
N VAL A 157 3.07 15.14 -2.80
CA VAL A 157 2.03 14.10 -2.60
C VAL A 157 1.35 13.70 -3.91
N TRP A 158 0.97 14.67 -4.74
CA TRP A 158 0.31 14.37 -6.02
C TRP A 158 1.21 13.61 -7.00
N LYS A 159 2.47 14.03 -7.15
CA LYS A 159 3.45 13.33 -8.02
C LYS A 159 3.62 11.87 -7.59
N ILE A 160 3.57 11.63 -6.29
CA ILE A 160 3.75 10.31 -5.68
C ILE A 160 2.53 9.44 -5.98
N LEU A 161 1.32 9.95 -5.72
CA LEU A 161 0.08 9.24 -6.02
C LEU A 161 0.00 8.86 -7.51
N ARG A 162 0.30 9.82 -8.41
CA ARG A 162 0.31 9.58 -9.86
C ARG A 162 1.31 8.49 -10.24
N ARG A 163 2.55 8.59 -9.76
CA ARG A 163 3.59 7.57 -10.04
C ARG A 163 3.17 6.18 -9.56
N ARG A 164 2.51 6.09 -8.40
CA ARG A 164 2.01 4.81 -7.86
C ARG A 164 0.86 4.24 -8.68
N ALA A 165 -0.09 5.07 -9.09
CA ALA A 165 -1.18 4.65 -9.95
C ALA A 165 -0.64 4.09 -11.29
N THR A 166 0.34 4.77 -11.90
CA THR A 166 1.02 4.29 -13.11
C THR A 166 1.71 2.95 -12.90
N LEU A 167 2.46 2.78 -11.81
CA LEU A 167 3.13 1.50 -11.50
C LEU A 167 2.14 0.36 -11.24
N ALA A 168 0.97 0.67 -10.65
CA ALA A 168 -0.11 -0.27 -10.43
C ALA A 168 -0.96 -0.52 -11.69
N ARG A 169 -0.62 0.10 -12.83
CA ARG A 169 -1.39 0.06 -14.08
C ARG A 169 -2.86 0.45 -13.89
N LEU A 170 -3.13 1.33 -12.94
CA LEU A 170 -4.44 1.91 -12.74
C LEU A 170 -4.61 3.02 -13.78
N THR A 171 -5.60 2.89 -14.65
CA THR A 171 -6.03 3.96 -15.55
C THR A 171 -6.60 5.06 -14.68
N VAL A 172 -5.87 6.17 -14.57
CA VAL A 172 -6.38 7.39 -13.95
C VAL A 172 -6.86 8.26 -15.09
N ASP A 173 -8.14 8.13 -15.45
CA ASP A 173 -8.76 9.13 -16.30
C ASP A 173 -8.63 10.50 -15.59
N GLU A 174 -8.35 11.57 -16.33
CA GLU A 174 -8.27 12.92 -15.74
C GLU A 174 -9.59 13.30 -15.05
N THR A 175 -10.69 12.64 -15.43
CA THR A 175 -12.02 12.71 -14.81
C THR A 175 -12.28 11.60 -13.75
N GLU A 176 -11.62 10.44 -13.82
CA GLU A 176 -11.67 9.37 -12.81
C GLU A 176 -10.66 9.57 -11.69
N ARG A 177 -11.09 10.34 -10.69
CA ARG A 177 -10.95 10.20 -9.22
C ARG A 177 -9.81 9.41 -8.56
N LEU A 178 -8.66 9.17 -9.19
CA LEU A 178 -7.36 9.10 -8.48
C LEU A 178 -6.75 10.50 -8.38
N SER A 179 -7.62 11.50 -8.20
CA SER A 179 -7.23 12.84 -7.84
C SER A 179 -6.99 12.91 -6.33
N PRO A 180 -6.44 14.01 -5.82
CA PRO A 180 -6.41 14.36 -4.39
C PRO A 180 -7.74 14.27 -3.64
N HIS A 181 -8.86 14.29 -4.36
CA HIS A 181 -10.18 13.98 -3.82
C HIS A 181 -10.41 12.48 -3.72
N GLY A 182 -9.67 11.64 -4.45
CA GLY A 182 -9.78 10.19 -4.52
C GLY A 182 -9.62 9.46 -3.19
N LEU A 183 -8.66 9.84 -2.33
CA LEU A 183 -8.52 9.17 -1.03
C LEU A 183 -9.71 9.49 -0.11
N ARG A 184 -10.06 10.78 0.00
CA ARG A 184 -11.18 11.24 0.82
C ARG A 184 -12.54 10.79 0.26
N ALA A 185 -12.77 10.99 -1.03
CA ALA A 185 -13.98 10.58 -1.73
C ALA A 185 -14.10 9.05 -1.78
N GLY A 186 -12.98 8.34 -1.96
CA GLY A 186 -12.91 6.90 -1.88
C GLY A 186 -13.31 6.41 -0.50
N PHE A 187 -12.76 7.00 0.57
CA PHE A 187 -13.17 6.70 1.93
C PHE A 187 -14.67 6.96 2.15
N ILE A 188 -15.18 8.14 1.75
CA ILE A 188 -16.59 8.48 1.88
C ILE A 188 -17.48 7.47 1.15
N THR A 189 -17.10 7.11 -0.09
CA THR A 189 -17.83 6.15 -0.92
C THR A 189 -17.83 4.76 -0.28
N GLU A 190 -16.67 4.28 0.16
CA GLU A 190 -16.52 2.98 0.81
C GLU A 190 -17.28 2.91 2.14
N ALA A 191 -17.22 3.97 2.96
CA ALA A 191 -18.01 4.08 4.18
C ALA A 191 -19.51 3.93 3.90
N TYR A 192 -20.01 4.57 2.83
CA TYR A 192 -21.41 4.41 2.41
C TYR A 192 -21.77 3.02 1.90
N LEU A 193 -20.86 2.40 1.14
CA LEU A 193 -20.98 1.01 0.71
C LEU A 193 -21.01 0.06 1.92
N LYS A 194 -20.32 0.39 3.00
CA LYS A 194 -20.33 -0.37 4.26
C LYS A 194 -21.47 -0.01 5.22
N GLY A 195 -22.36 0.91 4.84
CA GLY A 195 -23.55 1.19 5.62
C GLY A 195 -23.44 2.38 6.59
N ALA A 196 -22.35 3.14 6.57
CA ALA A 196 -22.15 4.26 7.49
C ALA A 196 -23.28 5.31 7.36
N LEU A 197 -23.65 5.89 8.50
CA LEU A 197 -24.64 6.96 8.59
C LEU A 197 -24.04 8.29 8.11
N ASP A 198 -24.92 9.19 7.65
CA ASP A 198 -24.51 10.49 7.13
C ASP A 198 -23.75 11.31 8.19
N GLU A 199 -24.20 11.27 9.44
CA GLU A 199 -23.55 11.94 10.57
C GLU A 199 -22.13 11.41 10.83
N GLN A 200 -21.95 10.09 10.84
CA GLN A 200 -20.63 9.46 11.04
C GLN A 200 -19.64 9.87 9.94
N VAL A 201 -20.09 9.84 8.68
CA VAL A 201 -19.27 10.23 7.53
C VAL A 201 -18.97 11.72 7.56
N MET A 202 -19.96 12.56 7.89
CA MET A 202 -19.80 14.01 7.96
C MET A 202 -18.86 14.42 9.08
N HIS A 203 -18.98 13.83 10.26
CA HIS A 203 -18.10 14.08 11.39
C HIS A 203 -16.67 13.65 11.06
N HIS A 204 -16.48 12.39 10.65
CA HIS A 204 -15.14 11.84 10.36
C HIS A 204 -14.44 12.55 9.21
N ALA A 205 -15.18 12.82 8.13
CA ALA A 205 -14.63 13.56 7.00
C ALA A 205 -14.60 15.07 7.29
N ARG A 206 -15.25 15.62 8.32
CA ARG A 206 -15.34 17.09 8.50
C ARG A 206 -16.04 17.76 7.30
N GLN A 207 -17.16 17.18 6.87
CA GLN A 207 -17.93 17.63 5.72
C GLN A 207 -19.17 18.41 6.17
N LYS A 208 -19.21 19.73 5.90
CA LYS A 208 -20.29 20.62 6.35
C LYS A 208 -21.62 20.46 5.59
N SER A 209 -21.58 20.03 4.31
CA SER A 209 -22.77 19.98 3.45
C SER A 209 -23.36 18.58 3.36
N ILE A 210 -24.58 18.42 3.89
CA ILE A 210 -25.39 17.21 3.74
C ILE A 210 -25.66 16.91 2.26
N ALA A 211 -25.97 17.93 1.44
CA ALA A 211 -26.28 17.75 0.02
C ALA A 211 -25.11 17.11 -0.76
N THR A 212 -23.88 17.54 -0.48
CA THR A 212 -22.67 16.96 -1.09
C THR A 212 -22.50 15.50 -0.67
N THR A 213 -22.73 15.24 0.61
CA THR A 213 -22.63 13.93 1.24
C THR A 213 -23.66 12.94 0.67
N GLN A 214 -24.92 13.35 0.53
CA GLN A 214 -25.97 12.56 -0.13
C GLN A 214 -25.64 12.26 -1.60
N GLY A 215 -24.95 13.17 -2.30
CA GLY A 215 -24.47 12.91 -3.65
C GLY A 215 -23.45 11.77 -3.73
N TYR A 216 -22.63 11.55 -2.70
CA TYR A 216 -21.76 10.37 -2.60
C TYR A 216 -22.56 9.11 -2.28
N ARG A 217 -23.48 9.17 -1.32
CA ARG A 217 -24.33 8.04 -0.94
C ARG A 217 -25.15 7.51 -2.11
N ARG A 218 -25.83 8.41 -2.85
CA ARG A 218 -26.59 8.04 -4.05
C ARG A 218 -25.71 7.33 -5.07
N ARG A 219 -24.53 7.89 -5.40
CA ARG A 219 -23.58 7.28 -6.34
C ARG A 219 -23.03 5.94 -5.88
N ALA A 220 -22.72 5.81 -4.59
CA ALA A 220 -22.22 4.57 -4.01
C ALA A 220 -23.26 3.44 -4.08
N ARG A 221 -24.55 3.77 -3.97
CA ARG A 221 -25.63 2.79 -3.86
C ARG A 221 -26.54 2.67 -5.08
N ILE A 222 -26.16 3.22 -6.23
CA ILE A 222 -26.97 3.19 -7.47
C ILE A 222 -27.47 1.78 -7.77
N THR A 223 -26.58 0.79 -7.75
CA THR A 223 -26.94 -0.61 -7.99
C THR A 223 -27.46 -1.30 -6.75
N ARG A 224 -27.04 -0.87 -5.55
CA ARG A 224 -27.39 -1.53 -4.29
C ARG A 224 -28.82 -1.26 -3.85
N ASP A 225 -29.25 -0.01 -3.99
CA ASP A 225 -30.58 0.48 -3.62
C ASP A 225 -31.52 0.47 -4.84
N SER A 226 -31.09 -0.12 -5.96
CA SER A 226 -31.95 -0.26 -7.15
C SER A 226 -33.11 -1.19 -6.82
N PRO A 227 -34.37 -0.75 -7.04
CA PRO A 227 -35.53 -1.62 -6.89
C PRO A 227 -35.49 -2.81 -7.85
N ALA A 228 -34.68 -2.77 -8.91
CA ALA A 228 -34.45 -3.92 -9.80
C ALA A 228 -33.91 -5.14 -9.04
N ARG A 229 -33.19 -4.95 -7.92
CA ARG A 229 -32.73 -6.07 -7.10
C ARG A 229 -33.89 -6.81 -6.40
N LEU A 230 -35.01 -6.14 -6.18
CA LEU A 230 -36.22 -6.77 -5.63
C LEU A 230 -36.94 -7.64 -6.67
N LEU A 231 -36.55 -7.52 -7.94
CA LEU A 231 -37.18 -8.22 -9.07
C LEU A 231 -36.43 -9.51 -9.48
N ASP A 232 -35.32 -9.84 -8.81
CA ASP A 232 -34.50 -11.06 -9.03
C ASP A 232 -34.15 -11.35 -10.51
N LEU A 233 -33.86 -10.29 -11.28
CA LEU A 233 -33.45 -10.33 -12.69
C LEU A 233 -31.95 -10.56 -12.88
#